data_AF-A0A1B9G3M5-F1
#
_entry.id   AF-A0A1B9G3M5-F1
#
_cell.length_a   1.000
_cell.length_b   1.000
_cell.length_c   1.000
_cell.angle_alpha   90.00
_cell.angle_beta   90.00
_cell.angle_gamma   90.00
#
_symmetry.space_group_name_H-M   'P 1'
#
loop_
_entity.id
_entity.type
_entity.pdbx_description
1 polymer ?
#
loop_
_entity_poly.entity_id
_entity_poly.type
_entity_poly.pdbx_seq_one_letter_code
_entity_poly.pdbx_strand_id
1 'polypeptide(L)'
;MSSSDSTPNFGFKERQPTAEEQALVDDVLQLYQLNPISSAYARYDKDAQFHDPIGLAKGLEAIKAQFNGMPKIFSSSETKGLKFLENPEVKPPSVQISLSQLYKMKPAGEKLVNSLVTFHVDPSSNLIKRHDEEWDAKPNTTGEDGFFGKINELRKKFTASAVQAGVDTTPKDQQ
;
A
#
# COMPACT_ATOMS: atom_id res chain seq x y z
N MET A 1 -4.83 18.46 -24.50
CA MET A 1 -6.07 18.09 -23.79
C MET A 1 -5.64 17.29 -22.57
N SER A 2 -5.63 17.90 -21.39
CA SER A 2 -5.21 17.26 -20.16
C SER A 2 -6.34 16.36 -19.69
N SER A 3 -6.20 15.04 -19.83
CA SER A 3 -7.11 14.09 -19.20
C SER A 3 -6.99 14.30 -17.69
N SER A 4 -8.00 14.92 -17.11
CA SER A 4 -8.20 14.95 -15.66
C SER A 4 -8.50 13.51 -15.22
N ASP A 5 -7.47 12.74 -14.89
CA ASP A 5 -7.63 11.47 -14.17
C ASP A 5 -8.15 11.82 -12.78
N SER A 6 -9.48 11.94 -12.66
CA SER A 6 -10.12 12.13 -11.37
C SER A 6 -9.95 10.84 -10.58
N THR A 7 -9.17 10.87 -9.50
CA THR A 7 -9.14 9.79 -8.52
C THR A 7 -10.58 9.40 -8.13
N PRO A 8 -10.97 8.12 -8.29
CA PRO A 8 -12.33 7.68 -7.99
C PRO A 8 -12.63 7.83 -6.50
N ASN A 9 -13.90 7.95 -6.13
CA ASN A 9 -14.33 7.92 -4.73
C ASN A 9 -15.03 6.61 -4.35
N PHE A 10 -15.18 5.69 -5.31
CA PHE A 10 -15.80 4.37 -5.13
C PHE A 10 -17.21 4.42 -4.50
N GLY A 11 -17.95 5.50 -4.75
CA GLY A 11 -19.30 5.69 -4.20
C GLY A 11 -19.33 6.28 -2.78
N PHE A 12 -18.19 6.53 -2.15
CA PHE A 12 -18.10 7.23 -0.88
C PHE A 12 -18.09 8.76 -1.08
N LYS A 13 -18.48 9.48 -0.03
CA LYS A 13 -18.31 10.94 0.03
C LYS A 13 -16.87 11.27 0.42
N GLU A 14 -16.34 12.35 -0.14
CA GLU A 14 -15.05 12.89 0.28
C GLU A 14 -15.22 13.70 1.56
N ARG A 15 -14.23 13.63 2.45
CA ARG A 15 -14.17 14.42 3.69
C ARG A 15 -12.78 15.01 3.88
N GLN A 16 -12.68 15.97 4.79
CA GLN A 16 -11.39 16.44 5.27
C GLN A 16 -10.87 15.50 6.38
N PRO A 17 -9.56 15.19 6.40
CA PRO A 17 -8.95 14.46 7.49
C PRO A 17 -8.72 15.37 8.70
N THR A 18 -8.55 14.74 9.86
CA THR A 18 -7.86 15.36 11.00
C THR A 18 -6.37 15.47 10.73
N ALA A 19 -5.65 16.26 11.53
CA ALA A 19 -4.19 16.39 11.39
C ALA A 19 -3.47 15.05 11.62
N GLU A 20 -3.97 14.24 12.56
CA GLU A 20 -3.45 12.93 12.90
C GLU A 20 -3.67 11.91 11.77
N GLU A 21 -4.85 11.91 11.16
CA GLU A 21 -5.15 11.06 9.99
C GLU A 21 -4.27 11.43 8.79
N GLN A 22 -4.08 12.73 8.53
CA GLN A 22 -3.21 13.20 7.46
C GLN A 22 -1.77 12.75 7.70
N ALA A 23 -1.23 12.95 8.90
CA ALA A 23 0.13 12.55 9.25
C ALA A 23 0.35 11.03 9.15
N LEU A 24 -0.63 10.22 9.56
CA LEU A 24 -0.57 8.77 9.40
C LEU A 24 -0.51 8.37 7.92
N VAL A 25 -1.37 8.95 7.09
CA VAL A 25 -1.41 8.65 5.65
C VAL A 25 -0.14 9.12 4.94
N ASP A 26 0.37 10.31 5.26
CA ASP A 26 1.59 10.85 4.67
C ASP A 26 2.82 9.96 4.93
N ASP A 27 2.94 9.45 6.16
CA ASP A 27 4.01 8.52 6.52
C ASP A 27 3.90 7.20 5.76
N VAL A 28 2.69 6.61 5.69
CA VAL A 28 2.48 5.35 4.96
C VAL A 28 2.66 5.53 3.45
N LEU A 29 2.31 6.70 2.90
CA LEU A 29 2.47 7.01 1.48
C LEU A 29 3.94 6.94 1.00
N GLN A 30 4.90 7.14 1.90
CA GLN A 30 6.32 6.92 1.61
C GLN A 30 6.58 5.50 1.08
N LEU A 31 5.89 4.49 1.63
CA LEU A 31 6.01 3.10 1.19
C LEU A 31 5.52 2.94 -0.26
N TYR A 32 4.38 3.55 -0.60
CA TYR A 32 3.82 3.55 -1.96
C TYR A 32 4.71 4.28 -2.97
N GLN A 33 5.48 5.27 -2.51
CA GLN A 33 6.43 6.04 -3.31
C GLN A 33 7.81 5.36 -3.47
N LEU A 34 7.91 4.06 -3.16
CA LEU A 34 9.17 3.30 -3.21
C LEU A 34 10.23 3.85 -2.26
N ASN A 35 9.81 4.47 -1.16
CA ASN A 35 10.66 5.01 -0.12
C ASN A 35 10.40 4.29 1.23
N PRO A 36 10.75 3.00 1.35
CA PRO A 36 10.51 2.23 2.55
C PRO A 36 11.44 2.67 3.69
N ILE A 37 10.95 3.55 4.57
CA ILE A 37 11.73 4.15 5.67
C ILE A 37 11.17 3.77 7.04
N SER A 38 12.02 3.88 8.06
CA SER A 38 11.71 3.47 9.43
C SER A 38 10.47 4.16 10.01
N SER A 39 10.27 5.46 9.74
CA SER A 39 9.12 6.21 10.25
C SER A 39 7.79 5.69 9.70
N ALA A 40 7.77 5.27 8.43
CA ALA A 40 6.59 4.67 7.82
C ALA A 40 6.26 3.31 8.47
N TYR A 41 7.27 2.49 8.76
CA TYR A 41 7.09 1.22 9.45
C TYR A 41 6.71 1.37 10.93
N ALA A 42 7.11 2.47 11.57
CA ALA A 42 6.73 2.77 12.96
C ALA A 42 5.22 3.01 13.14
N ARG A 43 4.46 3.22 12.05
CA ARG A 43 2.99 3.30 12.08
C ARG A 43 2.29 1.95 12.25
N TYR A 44 3.01 0.84 12.13
CA TYR A 44 2.45 -0.51 12.18
C TYR A 44 2.71 -1.19 13.51
N ASP A 45 1.71 -1.93 13.98
CA ASP A 45 1.87 -2.88 15.08
C ASP A 45 2.74 -4.07 14.65
N LYS A 46 3.47 -4.68 15.61
CA LYS A 46 4.34 -5.83 15.34
C LYS A 46 3.61 -7.02 14.70
N ASP A 47 2.33 -7.20 15.04
CA ASP A 47 1.46 -8.27 14.55
C ASP A 47 0.50 -7.77 13.48
N ALA A 48 0.75 -6.58 12.90
CA ALA A 48 -0.09 -6.02 11.86
C ALA A 48 -0.16 -6.92 10.61
N GLN A 49 -1.23 -6.79 9.84
CA GLN A 49 -1.36 -7.47 8.56
C GLN A 49 -1.60 -6.47 7.42
N PHE A 50 -1.01 -6.75 6.26
CA PHE A 50 -1.26 -6.03 5.02
C PHE A 50 -1.88 -6.99 4.00
N HIS A 51 -2.98 -6.58 3.38
CA HIS A 51 -3.71 -7.40 2.43
C HIS A 51 -4.03 -6.59 1.17
N ASP A 52 -3.40 -6.96 0.06
CA ASP A 52 -3.67 -6.43 -1.27
C ASP A 52 -4.22 -7.53 -2.20
N PRO A 53 -4.67 -7.22 -3.42
CA PRO A 53 -5.15 -8.24 -4.37
C PRO A 53 -4.08 -9.25 -4.76
N ILE A 54 -2.81 -8.90 -4.57
CA ILE A 54 -1.70 -9.78 -4.91
C ILE A 54 -1.58 -10.83 -3.78
N GLY A 55 -1.72 -10.47 -2.49
CA GLY A 55 -1.77 -11.40 -1.35
C GLY A 55 -1.65 -10.77 0.05
N LEU A 56 -1.33 -11.61 1.04
CA LEU A 56 -1.43 -11.29 2.47
C LEU A 56 -0.08 -11.40 3.19
N ALA A 57 0.41 -10.30 3.73
CA ALA A 57 1.56 -10.24 4.63
C ALA A 57 1.09 -10.18 6.09
N LYS A 58 1.59 -11.09 6.94
CA LYS A 58 1.26 -11.16 8.37
C LYS A 58 2.48 -10.87 9.22
N GLY A 59 2.37 -9.90 10.12
CA GLY A 59 3.45 -9.38 10.94
C GLY A 59 4.26 -8.30 10.24
N LEU A 60 4.85 -7.41 11.05
CA LEU A 60 5.63 -6.25 10.56
C LEU A 60 6.77 -6.65 9.62
N GLU A 61 7.45 -7.76 9.90
CA GLU A 61 8.57 -8.23 9.07
C GLU A 61 8.11 -8.65 7.67
N ALA A 62 6.93 -9.26 7.53
CA ALA A 62 6.36 -9.59 6.22
C ALA A 62 5.92 -8.33 5.45
N ILE A 63 5.38 -7.34 6.16
CA ILE A 63 5.01 -6.04 5.58
C ILE A 63 6.26 -5.33 5.05
N LYS A 64 7.32 -5.24 5.86
CA LYS A 64 8.62 -4.69 5.45
C LYS A 64 9.16 -5.38 4.22
N ALA A 65 9.18 -6.72 4.21
CA ALA A 65 9.65 -7.51 3.07
C ALA A 65 8.91 -7.17 1.77
N GLN A 66 7.59 -7.00 1.84
CA GLN A 66 6.76 -6.66 0.68
C GLN A 66 7.10 -5.28 0.13
N PHE A 67 7.13 -4.25 0.98
CA PHE A 67 7.42 -2.88 0.56
C PHE A 67 8.90 -2.67 0.18
N ASN A 68 9.85 -3.29 0.87
CA ASN A 68 11.28 -3.31 0.51
C ASN A 68 11.55 -3.99 -0.84
N GLY A 69 10.68 -4.91 -1.24
CA GLY A 69 10.75 -5.55 -2.56
C GLY A 69 10.32 -4.65 -3.72
N MET A 70 9.47 -3.65 -3.47
CA MET A 70 8.89 -2.82 -4.53
C MET A 70 9.92 -2.05 -5.36
N PRO A 71 10.96 -1.39 -4.79
CA PRO A 71 12.00 -0.70 -5.57
C PRO A 71 12.81 -1.63 -6.51
N LYS A 72 12.78 -2.94 -6.28
CA LYS A 72 13.44 -3.94 -7.14
C LYS A 72 12.62 -4.19 -8.41
N ILE A 73 11.29 -4.08 -8.33
CA ILE A 73 10.34 -4.33 -9.42
C ILE A 73 10.04 -3.04 -10.21
N PHE A 74 9.85 -1.93 -9.51
CA PHE A 74 9.45 -0.66 -10.07
C PHE A 74 10.64 0.31 -10.18
N SER A 75 10.71 1.08 -11.27
CA SER A 75 11.71 2.14 -11.47
C SER A 75 11.28 3.47 -10.87
N SER A 76 9.97 3.74 -10.82
CA SER A 76 9.39 4.89 -10.15
C SER A 76 7.94 4.64 -9.76
N SER A 77 7.44 5.46 -8.85
CA SER A 77 6.05 5.47 -8.41
C SER A 77 5.62 6.91 -8.15
N GLU A 78 4.43 7.30 -8.59
CA GLU A 78 3.92 8.66 -8.45
C GLU A 78 2.47 8.65 -7.98
N THR A 79 2.16 9.40 -6.92
CA THR A 79 0.80 9.57 -6.43
C THR A 79 0.07 10.58 -7.32
N LYS A 80 -0.93 10.11 -8.07
CA LYS A 80 -1.75 10.92 -8.98
C LYS A 80 -2.97 11.52 -8.31
N GLY A 81 -3.40 10.94 -7.19
CA GLY A 81 -4.37 11.59 -6.32
C GLY A 81 -4.66 10.79 -5.07
N LEU A 82 -5.16 11.52 -4.08
CA LEU A 82 -5.43 11.06 -2.72
C LEU A 82 -6.71 11.74 -2.24
N LYS A 83 -7.66 10.96 -1.74
CA LYS A 83 -8.92 11.47 -1.19
C LYS A 83 -9.24 10.74 0.10
N PHE A 84 -9.59 11.48 1.15
CA PHE A 84 -10.13 10.90 2.38
C PHE A 84 -11.62 10.66 2.22
N LEU A 85 -12.07 9.48 2.61
CA LEU A 85 -13.44 9.04 2.38
C LEU A 85 -14.22 8.99 3.69
N GLU A 86 -15.49 9.36 3.61
CA GLU A 86 -16.47 9.17 4.68
C GLU A 86 -17.11 7.80 4.52
N ASN A 87 -16.74 6.88 5.41
CA ASN A 87 -17.35 5.57 5.53
C ASN A 87 -17.84 5.38 6.98
N PRO A 88 -19.17 5.25 7.21
CA PRO A 88 -19.73 5.08 8.54
C PRO A 88 -19.19 3.85 9.31
N GLU A 89 -18.68 2.83 8.62
CA GLU A 89 -18.13 1.61 9.23
C GLU A 89 -16.67 1.79 9.67
N VAL A 90 -15.96 2.78 9.13
CA VAL A 90 -14.56 3.09 9.47
C VAL A 90 -14.55 4.24 10.47
N LYS A 91 -14.36 3.92 11.75
CA LYS A 91 -14.35 4.91 12.84
C LYS A 91 -12.93 5.37 13.18
N PRO A 92 -12.72 6.67 13.49
CA PRO A 92 -11.45 7.14 14.01
C PRO A 92 -10.96 6.31 15.20
N PRO A 93 -9.65 6.04 15.32
CA PRO A 93 -8.57 6.58 14.48
C PRO A 93 -8.34 5.83 13.16
N SER A 94 -9.20 4.86 12.80
CA SER A 94 -9.12 4.21 11.50
C SER A 94 -9.52 5.16 10.37
N VAL A 95 -8.89 5.01 9.21
CA VAL A 95 -9.08 5.92 8.07
C VAL A 95 -9.20 5.13 6.76
N GLN A 96 -10.08 5.61 5.88
CA GLN A 96 -10.25 5.06 4.53
C GLN A 96 -9.95 6.16 3.52
N ILE A 97 -9.17 5.81 2.51
CA ILE A 97 -8.74 6.71 1.44
C ILE A 97 -8.97 6.07 0.07
N SER A 98 -9.14 6.91 -0.94
CA SER A 98 -8.90 6.53 -2.32
C SER A 98 -7.53 7.02 -2.74
N LEU A 99 -6.73 6.12 -3.31
CA LEU A 99 -5.36 6.37 -3.75
C LEU A 99 -5.23 6.01 -5.24
N SER A 100 -4.79 6.96 -6.05
CA SER A 100 -4.39 6.71 -7.43
C SER A 100 -2.86 6.74 -7.52
N GLN A 101 -2.23 5.60 -7.79
CA GLN A 101 -0.78 5.45 -7.84
C GLN A 101 -0.34 4.99 -9.24
N LEU A 102 0.57 5.74 -9.88
CA LEU A 102 1.17 5.38 -11.16
C LEU A 102 2.51 4.69 -10.92
N TYR A 103 2.59 3.40 -11.23
CA TYR A 103 3.82 2.61 -11.15
C TYR A 103 4.48 2.46 -12.51
N LYS A 104 5.80 2.59 -12.57
CA LYS A 104 6.62 2.25 -13.74
C LYS A 104 7.42 0.98 -13.47
N MET A 105 7.22 -0.06 -14.27
CA MET A 105 7.92 -1.35 -14.16
C MET A 105 9.22 -1.36 -14.95
N LYS A 106 10.21 -2.14 -14.50
CA LYS A 106 11.44 -2.42 -15.25
C LYS A 106 11.23 -3.64 -16.19
N PRO A 107 11.72 -3.64 -17.45
CA PRO A 107 12.38 -2.55 -18.18
C PRO A 107 11.43 -1.61 -18.94
N ALA A 108 10.14 -1.97 -19.09
CA ALA A 108 9.13 -1.13 -19.74
C ALA A 108 7.72 -1.47 -19.26
N GLY A 109 6.88 -0.45 -19.12
CA GLY A 109 5.47 -0.55 -18.76
C GLY A 109 5.10 0.42 -17.64
N GLU A 110 3.95 1.07 -17.77
CA GLU A 110 3.35 1.91 -16.73
C GLU A 110 1.95 1.39 -16.41
N LYS A 111 1.56 1.50 -15.14
CA LYS A 111 0.23 1.10 -14.69
C LYS A 111 -0.27 2.08 -13.64
N LEU A 112 -1.38 2.74 -13.95
CA LEU A 112 -2.18 3.44 -12.95
C LEU A 112 -3.02 2.40 -12.20
N VAL A 113 -2.90 2.43 -10.88
CA VAL A 113 -3.67 1.61 -9.94
C VAL A 113 -4.51 2.56 -9.10
N ASN A 114 -5.83 2.35 -9.10
CA ASN A 114 -6.73 3.03 -8.18
C ASN A 114 -7.07 2.06 -7.06
N SER A 115 -6.88 2.49 -5.81
CA SER A 115 -7.03 1.64 -4.64
C SER A 115 -7.97 2.28 -3.64
N LEU A 116 -8.92 1.49 -3.13
CA LEU A 116 -9.58 1.79 -1.88
C LEU A 116 -8.71 1.22 -0.77
N VAL A 117 -8.15 2.09 0.07
CA VAL A 117 -7.22 1.70 1.13
C VAL A 117 -7.85 1.99 2.47
N THR A 118 -7.86 0.99 3.36
CA THR A 118 -8.40 1.10 4.72
C THR A 118 -7.31 0.77 5.74
N PHE A 119 -7.02 1.72 6.61
CA PHE A 119 -6.14 1.53 7.76
C PHE A 119 -6.99 1.35 9.01
N HIS A 120 -6.99 0.14 9.55
CA HIS A 120 -7.59 -0.17 10.85
C HIS A 120 -6.56 0.08 11.95
N VAL A 121 -6.80 1.13 12.73
CA VAL A 121 -5.88 1.62 13.76
C VAL A 121 -6.42 1.26 15.13
N ASP A 122 -5.55 0.70 15.97
CA ASP A 122 -5.87 0.44 17.36
C ASP A 122 -5.92 1.75 18.16
N PRO A 123 -7.04 2.08 18.84
CA PRO A 123 -7.18 3.35 19.54
C PRO A 123 -6.31 3.49 20.79
N SER A 124 -5.77 2.39 21.34
CA SER A 124 -4.93 2.42 22.54
C SER A 124 -3.46 2.67 22.22
N SER A 125 -2.95 2.09 21.12
CA SER A 125 -1.56 2.23 20.70
C SER A 125 -1.37 3.25 19.57
N ASN A 126 -2.45 3.63 18.89
CA ASN A 126 -2.45 4.43 17.68
C ASN A 126 -1.61 3.82 16.53
N LEU A 127 -1.52 2.48 16.51
CA LEU A 127 -0.82 1.71 15.50
C LEU A 127 -1.79 0.99 14.56
N ILE A 128 -1.39 0.85 13.29
CA ILE A 128 -2.12 0.10 12.28
C ILE A 128 -2.04 -1.39 12.64
N LYS A 129 -3.20 -2.03 12.86
CA LYS A 129 -3.33 -3.49 13.03
C LYS A 129 -3.64 -4.18 11.71
N ARG A 130 -4.35 -3.51 10.81
CA ARG A 130 -4.71 -4.06 9.50
C ARG A 130 -4.71 -2.95 8.47
N HIS A 131 -4.04 -3.22 7.35
CA HIS A 131 -3.99 -2.36 6.19
C HIS A 131 -4.55 -3.17 5.02
N ASP A 132 -5.78 -2.85 4.61
CA ASP A 132 -6.41 -3.47 3.45
C ASP A 132 -6.32 -2.54 2.25
N GLU A 133 -5.97 -3.10 1.11
CA GLU A 133 -5.95 -2.44 -0.18
C GLU A 133 -6.82 -3.24 -1.16
N GLU A 134 -7.78 -2.57 -1.78
CA GLU A 134 -8.69 -3.13 -2.77
C GLU A 134 -8.53 -2.36 -4.08
N TRP A 135 -8.01 -3.01 -5.13
CA TRP A 135 -7.84 -2.35 -6.42
C TRP A 135 -9.18 -2.22 -7.14
N ASP A 136 -9.45 -1.01 -7.63
CA ASP A 136 -10.72 -0.59 -8.20
C ASP A 136 -11.93 -0.90 -7.29
N ALA A 137 -11.72 -0.89 -5.96
CA ALA A 137 -12.68 -1.32 -4.93
C ALA A 137 -13.27 -2.73 -5.16
N LYS A 138 -12.51 -3.59 -5.86
CA LYS A 138 -12.86 -4.99 -6.01
C LYS A 138 -12.31 -5.77 -4.82
N PRO A 139 -13.09 -6.72 -4.27
CA PRO A 139 -12.58 -7.60 -3.23
C PRO A 139 -11.31 -8.30 -3.71
N ASN A 140 -10.37 -8.49 -2.78
CA ASN A 140 -9.13 -9.23 -3.04
C ASN A 140 -9.47 -10.64 -3.53
N THR A 141 -9.42 -10.78 -4.85
CA THR A 141 -9.55 -12.03 -5.58
C THR A 141 -8.21 -12.21 -6.27
N THR A 142 -7.54 -13.34 -6.02
CA THR A 142 -6.26 -13.66 -6.66
C THR A 142 -6.51 -13.92 -8.15
N GLY A 143 -6.61 -12.86 -8.95
CA GLY A 143 -6.94 -12.89 -10.38
C GLY A 143 -5.70 -12.82 -11.27
N GLU A 144 -5.69 -13.62 -12.34
CA GLU A 144 -4.60 -13.71 -13.31
C GLU A 144 -4.81 -12.76 -14.50
N ASP A 145 -4.60 -11.47 -14.28
CA ASP A 145 -4.48 -10.50 -15.38
C ASP A 145 -2.99 -10.21 -15.65
N GLY A 146 -2.58 -9.93 -16.90
CA GLY A 146 -1.16 -9.96 -17.31
C GLY A 146 -0.16 -9.10 -16.51
N PHE A 147 -0.59 -8.01 -15.86
CA PHE A 147 0.21 -7.24 -14.87
C PHE A 147 0.34 -8.00 -13.55
N PHE A 148 -0.75 -8.57 -13.06
CA PHE A 148 -0.84 -9.37 -11.85
C PHE A 148 -0.09 -10.69 -11.99
N GLY A 149 -0.16 -11.35 -13.15
CA GLY A 149 0.62 -12.55 -13.44
C GLY A 149 2.11 -12.30 -13.28
N LYS A 150 2.63 -11.21 -13.86
CA LYS A 150 4.05 -10.83 -13.74
C LYS A 150 4.43 -10.47 -12.30
N ILE A 151 3.61 -9.70 -11.59
CA ILE A 151 3.87 -9.39 -10.17
C ILE A 151 3.83 -10.64 -9.30
N ASN A 152 2.88 -11.55 -9.55
CA ASN A 152 2.75 -12.80 -8.80
C ASN A 152 3.93 -13.74 -9.09
N GLU A 153 4.36 -13.87 -10.35
CA GLU A 153 5.58 -14.62 -10.71
C GLU A 153 6.83 -14.00 -10.08
N LEU A 154 6.97 -12.68 -10.13
CA LEU A 154 8.07 -11.97 -9.48
C LEU A 154 8.02 -12.18 -7.97
N ARG A 155 6.86 -12.06 -7.33
CA ARG A 155 6.69 -12.32 -5.90
C ARG A 155 7.06 -13.75 -5.56
N LYS A 156 6.60 -14.76 -6.32
CA LYS A 156 6.98 -16.17 -6.11
C LYS A 156 8.49 -16.35 -6.16
N LYS A 157 9.15 -15.72 -7.14
CA LYS A 157 10.62 -15.73 -7.26
C LYS A 157 11.28 -15.00 -6.08
N PHE A 158 10.81 -13.81 -5.71
CA PHE A 158 11.34 -13.05 -4.57
C PHE A 158 11.18 -13.79 -3.25
N THR A 159 10.02 -14.41 -3.00
CA THR A 159 9.75 -15.20 -1.80
C THR A 159 10.69 -16.40 -1.73
N ALA A 160 10.84 -17.14 -2.83
CA ALA A 160 11.77 -18.26 -2.91
C ALA A 160 13.22 -17.81 -2.66
N SER A 161 13.66 -16.72 -3.29
CA SER A 161 15.00 -16.16 -3.09
C SER A 161 15.22 -15.64 -1.68
N ALA A 162 14.21 -15.02 -1.06
CA ALA A 162 14.32 -14.43 0.27
C ALA A 162 14.34 -15.49 1.39
N VAL A 163 13.63 -16.62 1.22
CA VAL A 163 13.78 -17.80 2.09
C VAL A 163 15.20 -18.35 2.03
N GLN A 164 15.83 -18.32 0.84
CA GLN A 164 17.19 -18.84 0.64
C GLN A 164 18.29 -17.88 1.11
N ALA A 165 18.08 -16.56 1.03
CA ALA A 165 19.09 -15.53 1.32
C ALA A 165 18.91 -14.82 2.67
N GLY A 166 17.81 -15.07 3.38
CA GLY A 166 17.33 -14.19 4.45
C GLY A 166 16.58 -13.00 3.86
N VAL A 167 15.39 -12.73 4.38
CA VAL A 167 14.52 -11.65 3.89
C VAL A 167 15.10 -10.30 4.33
N ASP A 168 15.36 -9.39 3.39
CA ASP A 168 15.80 -8.02 3.72
C ASP A 168 14.62 -7.19 4.23
N THR A 169 14.56 -7.04 5.55
CA THR A 169 13.56 -6.23 6.25
C THR A 169 14.15 -4.92 6.78
N THR A 170 15.38 -4.57 6.39
CA THR A 170 16.05 -3.34 6.84
C THR A 170 15.45 -2.14 6.08
N PRO A 171 14.91 -1.12 6.78
CA PRO A 171 14.46 0.11 6.14
C PRO A 171 15.57 0.78 5.35
N LYS A 172 15.23 1.48 4.27
CA LYS A 172 16.20 2.14 3.36
C LYS A 172 17.09 3.16 4.06
N ASP A 173 16.57 3.86 5.07
CA ASP A 173 17.30 4.83 5.89
C ASP A 173 18.24 4.18 6.94
N GLN A 174 18.25 2.85 7.02
CA GLN A 174 19.10 2.05 7.90
C GLN A 174 20.04 1.10 7.15
N GLN A 175 20.05 1.14 5.81
CA GLN A 175 20.97 0.39 4.93
C GLN A 175 22.28 1.15 4.73
#